data_AF-A0A1A3Q6K1-F1
#
_entry.id   AF-A0A1A3Q6K1-F1
#
_cell.length_a   1.000
_cell.length_b   1.000
_cell.length_c   1.000
_cell.angle_alpha   90.00
_cell.angle_beta   90.00
_cell.angle_gamma   90.00
#
_symmetry.space_group_name_H-M   'P 1'
#
loop_
_entity.id
_entity.type
_entity.pdbx_description
1 polymer ?
#
loop_
_entity_poly.entity_id
_entity_poly.type
_entity_poly.pdbx_seq_one_letter_code
_entity_poly.pdbx_strand_id
1 'polypeptide(L)'
;MLRIGLSGGIGAGKSTVSSTFSDLGGIVVDGDVISREVVEPGTEGLAKLVEAFGEQILSDDGSLNRPALAAIAFSDEEKRQTLNGIVHPLVAKRRSELIAEAGEDAVIVEDIPLLVESGMAPMFPLVIIVNADEDLRVKRLIEYRGFSEEDARARIAAQATEEQRRAVADVWLDNTGSADELVEQARALWHQRILPFEQNLDAGRPARSRPVLVPYDPSWPDQARRIAARLNTACGHRAVRIDHVGSTAVPGLAAKDVIDMQVTVASLADADALAEALTSAGYVRMPITADLGKPDGRSTVAEFDHTDDESLWHKRLHCSADPGRPTNVHLRVDGWPDQQFALLFVDWLAANSDVREQYSAVKRDAEHAADVAGYAAAKEPWFDNAYREAWGWADSSGWRAREPG
;
A
#
# COMPACT_ATOMS: atom_id res chain seq x y z
N MET A 1 -10.75 12.16 -0.73
CA MET A 1 -9.97 12.05 -1.98
C MET A 1 -9.11 10.79 -1.96
N LEU A 2 -9.23 9.94 -2.98
CA LEU A 2 -8.42 8.74 -3.15
C LEU A 2 -7.22 9.04 -4.06
N ARG A 3 -6.00 8.64 -3.65
CA ARG A 3 -4.77 8.80 -4.46
C ARG A 3 -4.26 7.44 -4.92
N ILE A 4 -3.93 7.33 -6.20
CA ILE A 4 -3.52 6.09 -6.84
C ILE A 4 -2.15 6.32 -7.50
N GLY A 5 -1.19 5.45 -7.20
CA GLY A 5 0.08 5.42 -7.92
C GLY A 5 -0.05 4.58 -9.18
N LEU A 6 0.17 5.16 -10.36
CA LEU A 6 0.17 4.45 -11.64
C LEU A 6 1.61 4.40 -12.16
N SER A 7 2.11 3.20 -12.45
CA SER A 7 3.42 3.03 -13.04
C SER A 7 3.46 1.83 -13.99
N GLY A 8 4.60 1.63 -14.64
CA GLY A 8 4.79 0.58 -15.64
C GLY A 8 6.11 0.77 -16.37
N GLY A 9 6.65 -0.33 -16.88
CA GLY A 9 7.87 -0.27 -17.68
C GLY A 9 7.66 0.57 -18.95
N ILE A 10 8.74 1.14 -19.47
CA ILE A 10 8.69 1.87 -20.75
C ILE A 10 8.11 0.96 -21.84
N GLY A 11 7.14 1.48 -22.62
CA GLY A 11 6.41 0.70 -23.64
C GLY A 11 5.27 -0.19 -23.13
N ALA A 12 4.98 -0.22 -21.81
CA ALA A 12 3.93 -1.07 -21.24
C ALA A 12 2.49 -0.57 -21.47
N GLY A 13 2.28 0.67 -21.93
CA GLY A 13 0.94 1.21 -22.23
C GLY A 13 0.28 1.97 -21.08
N LYS A 14 1.06 2.47 -20.13
CA LYS A 14 0.61 3.33 -19.03
C LYS A 14 -0.27 4.50 -19.48
N SER A 15 0.10 5.16 -20.58
CA SER A 15 -0.68 6.27 -21.15
C SER A 15 -2.11 5.88 -21.52
N THR A 16 -2.33 4.66 -22.03
CA THR A 16 -3.67 4.12 -22.33
C THR A 16 -4.52 4.01 -21.08
N VAL A 17 -3.94 3.49 -19.98
CA VAL A 17 -4.62 3.37 -18.69
C VAL A 17 -4.93 4.76 -18.11
N SER A 18 -3.96 5.68 -18.13
CA SER A 18 -4.15 7.05 -17.64
C SER A 18 -5.26 7.78 -18.39
N SER A 19 -5.30 7.68 -19.72
CA SER A 19 -6.36 8.27 -20.55
C SER A 19 -7.72 7.65 -20.23
N THR A 20 -7.77 6.34 -20.05
CA THR A 20 -9.02 5.63 -19.71
C THR A 20 -9.57 6.10 -18.36
N PHE A 21 -8.72 6.26 -17.34
CA PHE A 21 -9.16 6.80 -16.05
C PHE A 21 -9.57 8.27 -16.14
N SER A 22 -8.87 9.06 -16.93
CA SER A 22 -9.24 10.46 -17.22
C SER A 22 -10.65 10.55 -17.82
N ASP A 23 -10.94 9.72 -18.82
CA ASP A 23 -12.27 9.66 -19.47
C ASP A 23 -13.39 9.22 -18.53
N LEU A 24 -13.04 8.53 -17.43
CA LEU A 24 -13.97 8.06 -16.40
C LEU A 24 -14.11 9.02 -15.22
N GLY A 25 -13.45 10.18 -15.26
CA GLY A 25 -13.53 11.23 -14.24
C GLY A 25 -12.37 11.27 -13.25
N GLY A 26 -11.34 10.45 -13.44
CA GLY A 26 -10.09 10.53 -12.66
C GLY A 26 -9.25 11.73 -13.07
N ILE A 27 -8.58 12.35 -12.12
CA ILE A 27 -7.67 13.46 -12.38
C ILE A 27 -6.26 12.91 -12.47
N VAL A 28 -5.71 12.92 -13.68
CA VAL A 28 -4.37 12.40 -13.95
C VAL A 28 -3.34 13.49 -13.68
N VAL A 29 -2.45 13.23 -12.74
CA VAL A 29 -1.28 14.04 -12.42
C VAL A 29 -0.07 13.33 -13.01
N ASP A 30 0.37 13.76 -14.19
CA ASP A 30 1.54 13.21 -14.87
C ASP A 30 2.79 14.03 -14.51
N GLY A 31 3.73 13.39 -13.80
CA GLY A 31 4.97 14.02 -13.36
C GLY A 31 5.86 14.49 -14.51
N ASP A 32 5.88 13.79 -15.64
CA ASP A 32 6.64 14.19 -16.82
C ASP A 32 6.02 15.43 -17.45
N VAL A 33 4.68 15.47 -17.58
CA VAL A 33 3.95 16.63 -18.11
C VAL A 33 4.16 17.85 -17.23
N ILE A 34 3.96 17.73 -15.91
CA ILE A 34 4.18 18.83 -14.96
C ILE A 34 5.62 19.33 -15.02
N SER A 35 6.60 18.42 -15.12
CA SER A 35 8.01 18.78 -15.27
C SER A 35 8.31 19.52 -16.59
N ARG A 36 7.41 19.47 -17.58
CA ARG A 36 7.48 20.33 -18.78
C ARG A 36 6.80 21.66 -18.55
N GLU A 37 5.58 21.65 -18.03
CA GLU A 37 4.80 22.86 -17.77
C GLU A 37 5.56 23.87 -16.91
N VAL A 38 6.21 23.42 -15.84
CA VAL A 38 6.90 24.31 -14.88
C VAL A 38 8.14 25.01 -15.45
N VAL A 39 8.57 24.65 -16.67
CA VAL A 39 9.74 25.21 -17.35
C VAL A 39 9.40 25.69 -18.77
N GLU A 40 8.12 25.92 -19.06
CA GLU A 40 7.69 26.53 -20.32
C GLU A 40 8.11 28.02 -20.40
N PRO A 41 8.19 28.60 -21.61
CA PRO A 41 8.44 30.02 -21.79
C PRO A 41 7.54 30.91 -20.92
N GLY A 42 8.14 31.85 -20.19
CA GLY A 42 7.44 32.78 -19.31
C GLY A 42 7.20 32.27 -17.88
N THR A 43 7.61 31.04 -17.54
CA THR A 43 7.52 30.50 -16.18
C THR A 43 8.71 30.89 -15.30
N GLU A 44 8.49 30.88 -13.97
CA GLU A 44 9.56 31.06 -12.99
C GLU A 44 10.63 29.97 -13.09
N GLY A 45 10.24 28.73 -13.41
CA GLY A 45 11.19 27.62 -13.52
C GLY A 45 12.17 27.79 -14.66
N LEU A 46 11.71 28.22 -15.85
CA LEU A 46 12.62 28.48 -16.96
C LEU A 46 13.60 29.62 -16.63
N ALA A 47 13.11 30.70 -16.01
CA ALA A 47 13.95 31.83 -15.61
C ALA A 47 15.06 31.41 -14.64
N LYS A 48 14.73 30.62 -13.61
CA LYS A 48 15.72 30.08 -12.65
C LYS A 48 16.72 29.14 -13.31
N LEU A 49 16.29 28.32 -14.27
CA LEU A 49 17.21 27.44 -15.00
C LEU A 49 18.17 28.25 -15.86
N VAL A 50 17.71 29.29 -16.54
CA VAL A 50 18.58 30.18 -17.33
C VAL A 50 19.57 30.92 -16.44
N GLU A 51 19.15 31.37 -15.25
CA GLU A 51 20.05 31.97 -14.26
C GLU A 51 21.16 31.00 -13.81
N ALA A 52 20.81 29.73 -13.55
CA ALA A 52 21.75 28.73 -13.04
C ALA A 52 22.66 28.12 -14.14
N PHE A 53 22.13 27.91 -15.34
CA PHE A 53 22.81 27.16 -16.40
C PHE A 53 23.14 27.98 -17.64
N GLY A 54 22.75 29.25 -17.70
CA GLY A 54 22.99 30.17 -18.81
C GLY A 54 22.03 30.01 -19.99
N GLU A 55 22.02 30.99 -20.90
CA GLU A 55 21.10 31.06 -22.05
C GLU A 55 21.32 29.94 -23.09
N GLN A 56 22.45 29.23 -23.05
CA GLN A 56 22.74 28.10 -23.94
C GLN A 56 21.78 26.91 -23.78
N ILE A 57 20.96 26.90 -22.72
CA ILE A 57 19.90 25.91 -22.55
C ILE A 57 18.62 26.27 -23.31
N LEU A 58 18.58 27.40 -24.02
CA LEU A 58 17.42 27.85 -24.78
C LEU A 58 17.56 27.48 -26.26
N SER A 59 16.42 27.23 -26.90
CA SER A 59 16.26 27.19 -28.34
C SER A 59 16.04 28.62 -28.89
N ASP A 60 16.12 28.78 -30.21
CA ASP A 60 15.96 30.09 -30.88
C ASP A 60 14.59 30.75 -30.62
N ASP A 61 13.56 29.96 -30.28
CA ASP A 61 12.21 30.43 -29.95
C ASP A 61 12.03 30.78 -28.46
N GLY A 62 13.10 30.69 -27.65
CA GLY A 62 13.08 30.93 -26.22
C GLY A 62 12.56 29.76 -25.38
N SER A 63 12.26 28.60 -25.99
CA SER A 63 11.91 27.37 -25.28
C SER A 63 13.13 26.64 -24.72
N LEU A 64 12.91 25.75 -23.75
CA LEU A 64 13.99 24.95 -23.17
C LEU A 64 14.51 23.89 -24.16
N ASN A 65 15.79 23.98 -24.51
CA ASN A 65 16.55 22.94 -25.19
C ASN A 65 16.95 21.84 -24.18
N ARG A 66 16.09 20.83 -24.04
CA ARG A 66 16.29 19.72 -23.08
C ARG A 66 17.60 18.94 -23.31
N PRO A 67 18.01 18.58 -24.55
CA PRO A 67 19.32 17.98 -24.78
C PRO A 67 20.48 18.83 -24.27
N ALA A 68 20.45 20.15 -24.52
CA ALA A 68 21.48 21.07 -24.05
C ALA A 68 21.52 21.15 -22.51
N LEU A 69 20.35 21.29 -21.88
CA LEU A 69 20.24 21.26 -20.42
C LEU A 69 20.76 19.94 -19.86
N ALA A 70 20.36 18.79 -20.43
CA ALA A 70 20.80 17.48 -19.96
C ALA A 70 22.33 17.31 -20.06
N ALA A 71 22.93 17.74 -21.17
CA ALA A 71 24.38 17.68 -21.35
C ALA A 71 25.16 18.48 -20.30
N ILE A 72 24.60 19.61 -19.84
CA ILE A 72 25.20 20.46 -18.81
C ILE A 72 24.87 19.93 -17.41
N ALA A 73 23.61 19.64 -17.12
CA ALA A 73 23.13 19.29 -15.78
C ALA A 73 23.59 17.90 -15.31
N PHE A 74 23.78 16.96 -16.24
CA PHE A 74 24.28 15.62 -15.93
C PHE A 74 25.79 15.48 -16.14
N SER A 75 26.53 16.59 -16.34
CA SER A 75 28.00 16.55 -16.41
C SER A 75 28.65 16.28 -15.05
N ASP A 76 27.99 16.67 -13.96
CA ASP A 76 28.46 16.49 -12.58
C ASP A 76 27.30 16.48 -11.58
N GLU A 77 27.61 16.04 -10.36
CA GLU A 77 26.62 15.85 -9.29
C GLU A 77 26.04 17.17 -8.75
N GLU A 78 26.84 18.23 -8.67
CA GLU A 78 26.43 19.52 -8.08
C GLU A 78 25.41 20.22 -8.99
N LYS A 79 25.64 20.17 -10.30
CA LYS A 79 24.69 20.67 -11.29
C LYS A 79 23.40 19.87 -11.32
N ARG A 80 23.49 18.54 -11.18
CA ARG A 80 22.30 17.68 -11.08
C ARG A 80 21.46 18.05 -9.86
N GLN A 81 22.11 18.28 -8.71
CA GLN A 81 21.43 18.74 -7.49
C GLN A 81 20.82 20.13 -7.68
N THR A 82 21.50 21.04 -8.38
CA THR A 82 20.98 22.37 -8.70
C THR A 82 19.72 22.29 -9.58
N LEU A 83 19.74 21.48 -10.64
CA LEU A 83 18.58 21.23 -11.49
C LEU A 83 17.40 20.69 -10.66
N ASN A 84 17.65 19.65 -9.86
CA ASN A 84 16.63 19.02 -9.03
C ASN A 84 16.07 20.00 -7.99
N GLY A 85 16.93 20.82 -7.37
CA GLY A 85 16.55 21.84 -6.39
C GLY A 85 15.67 22.96 -6.96
N ILE A 86 15.78 23.26 -8.26
CA ILE A 86 14.91 24.21 -8.95
C ILE A 86 13.59 23.55 -9.35
N VAL A 87 13.66 22.38 -9.98
CA VAL A 87 12.49 21.75 -10.62
C VAL A 87 11.56 21.06 -9.62
N HIS A 88 12.09 20.31 -8.65
CA HIS A 88 11.26 19.51 -7.74
C HIS A 88 10.26 20.35 -6.92
N PRO A 89 10.63 21.51 -6.33
CA PRO A 89 9.67 22.34 -5.61
C PRO A 89 8.54 22.88 -6.49
N LEU A 90 8.84 23.21 -7.75
CA LEU A 90 7.84 23.72 -8.70
C LEU A 90 6.88 22.61 -9.13
N VAL A 91 7.40 21.40 -9.40
CA VAL A 91 6.59 20.21 -9.69
C VAL A 91 5.67 19.88 -8.51
N ALA A 92 6.21 19.91 -7.28
CA ALA A 92 5.43 19.68 -6.07
C ALA A 92 4.31 20.72 -5.91
N LYS A 93 4.61 22.01 -6.12
CA LYS A 93 3.63 23.10 -6.07
C LYS A 93 2.52 22.91 -7.11
N ARG A 94 2.87 22.66 -8.38
CA ARG A 94 1.90 22.47 -9.46
C ARG A 94 1.01 21.25 -9.22
N ARG A 95 1.59 20.15 -8.73
CA ARG A 95 0.83 18.97 -8.29
C ARG A 95 -0.16 19.30 -7.18
N SER A 96 0.26 20.06 -6.16
CA SER A 96 -0.64 20.50 -5.09
C SER A 96 -1.78 21.38 -5.60
N GLU A 97 -1.53 22.26 -6.57
CA GLU A 97 -2.56 23.08 -7.21
C GLU A 97 -3.59 22.22 -7.96
N LEU A 98 -3.14 21.27 -8.80
CA LEU A 98 -4.01 20.34 -9.52
C LEU A 98 -4.88 19.49 -8.58
N ILE A 99 -4.29 19.06 -7.46
CA ILE A 99 -5.00 18.31 -6.42
C ILE A 99 -6.02 19.20 -5.69
N ALA A 100 -5.71 20.46 -5.42
CA ALA A 100 -6.63 21.37 -4.76
C ALA A 100 -7.83 21.76 -5.66
N GLU A 101 -7.62 21.86 -6.98
CA GLU A 101 -8.68 22.14 -7.96
C GLU A 101 -9.66 20.97 -8.14
N ALA A 102 -9.24 19.75 -7.81
CA ALA A 102 -9.98 18.51 -8.01
C ALA A 102 -11.26 18.36 -7.16
N GLY A 103 -11.31 18.99 -5.99
CA GLY A 103 -12.35 18.78 -4.97
C GLY A 103 -12.09 17.57 -4.06
N GLU A 104 -12.84 17.47 -2.97
CA GLU A 104 -12.60 16.50 -1.89
C GLU A 104 -12.94 15.04 -2.29
N ASP A 105 -13.83 14.84 -3.26
CA ASP A 105 -14.34 13.53 -3.69
C ASP A 105 -13.60 12.98 -4.93
N ALA A 106 -12.51 13.64 -5.33
CA ALA A 106 -11.77 13.24 -6.52
C ALA A 106 -10.97 11.95 -6.34
N VAL A 107 -10.78 11.24 -7.45
CA VAL A 107 -9.76 10.20 -7.59
C VAL A 107 -8.57 10.79 -8.34
N ILE A 108 -7.44 10.91 -7.65
CA ILE A 108 -6.18 11.37 -8.25
C ILE A 108 -5.37 10.17 -8.69
N VAL A 109 -5.03 10.12 -9.98
CA VAL A 109 -4.14 9.12 -10.55
C VAL A 109 -2.81 9.76 -10.83
N GLU A 110 -1.79 9.38 -10.06
CA GLU A 110 -0.45 9.91 -10.22
C GLU A 110 0.39 9.00 -11.10
N ASP A 111 0.69 9.47 -12.30
CA ASP A 111 1.54 8.76 -13.24
C ASP A 111 3.01 9.03 -12.90
N ILE A 112 3.68 8.02 -12.33
CA ILE A 112 5.03 8.10 -11.80
C ILE A 112 5.89 7.00 -12.45
N PRO A 113 6.68 7.33 -13.50
CA PRO A 113 7.52 6.35 -14.20
C PRO A 113 8.51 5.60 -13.31
N LEU A 114 9.05 6.28 -12.29
CA LEU A 114 10.07 5.76 -11.38
C LEU A 114 9.51 5.34 -10.01
N LEU A 115 8.20 5.07 -9.91
CA LEU A 115 7.53 4.78 -8.64
C LEU A 115 8.17 3.62 -7.87
N VAL A 116 8.60 2.58 -8.59
CA VAL A 116 9.19 1.37 -8.01
C VAL A 116 10.64 1.62 -7.64
N GLU A 117 11.39 2.22 -8.57
CA GLU A 117 12.81 2.56 -8.45
C GLU A 117 13.09 3.51 -7.28
N SER A 118 12.16 4.41 -6.99
CA SER A 118 12.25 5.40 -5.90
C SER A 118 11.57 4.96 -4.60
N GLY A 119 11.05 3.72 -4.54
CA GLY A 119 10.40 3.20 -3.33
C GLY A 119 9.14 3.97 -2.91
N MET A 120 8.44 4.60 -3.86
CA MET A 120 7.32 5.50 -3.56
C MET A 120 5.97 4.78 -3.36
N ALA A 121 5.87 3.50 -3.74
CA ALA A 121 4.65 2.70 -3.63
C ALA A 121 3.93 2.82 -2.26
N PRO A 122 4.62 2.78 -1.11
CA PRO A 122 3.99 2.89 0.21
C PRO A 122 3.26 4.21 0.50
N MET A 123 3.51 5.27 -0.29
CA MET A 123 2.82 6.56 -0.15
C MET A 123 1.39 6.54 -0.73
N PHE A 124 1.01 5.47 -1.42
CA PHE A 124 -0.27 5.37 -2.10
C PHE A 124 -1.17 4.30 -1.44
N PRO A 125 -2.45 4.64 -1.18
CA PRO A 125 -3.47 3.66 -0.81
C PRO A 125 -3.61 2.51 -1.82
N LEU A 126 -3.40 2.79 -3.11
CA LEU A 126 -3.50 1.81 -4.20
C LEU A 126 -2.41 2.06 -5.25
N VAL A 127 -1.68 1.01 -5.63
CA VAL A 127 -0.66 1.02 -6.69
C VAL A 127 -1.07 0.11 -7.83
N ILE A 128 -1.15 0.68 -9.02
CA ILE A 128 -1.45 -0.01 -10.28
C ILE A 128 -0.18 -0.06 -11.11
N ILE A 129 0.24 -1.27 -11.48
CA ILE A 129 1.34 -1.48 -12.41
C ILE A 129 0.81 -2.04 -13.72
N VAL A 130 1.13 -1.35 -14.82
CA VAL A 130 0.87 -1.83 -16.18
C VAL A 130 2.10 -2.58 -16.69
N ASN A 131 1.88 -3.79 -17.19
CA ASN A 131 2.91 -4.65 -17.74
C ASN A 131 2.60 -5.06 -19.18
N ALA A 132 3.64 -5.45 -19.91
CA ALA A 132 3.55 -6.17 -21.16
C ALA A 132 4.86 -6.95 -21.36
N ASP A 133 4.83 -8.02 -22.14
CA ASP A 133 6.03 -8.78 -22.50
C ASP A 133 7.14 -7.87 -23.05
N GLU A 134 8.40 -8.16 -22.69
CA GLU A 134 9.54 -7.33 -23.06
C GLU A 134 9.64 -7.13 -24.58
N ASP A 135 9.54 -8.21 -25.36
CA ASP A 135 9.63 -8.13 -26.82
C ASP A 135 8.50 -7.29 -27.43
N LEU A 136 7.31 -7.30 -26.83
CA LEU A 136 6.21 -6.45 -27.25
C LEU A 136 6.49 -4.97 -26.92
N ARG A 137 7.05 -4.71 -25.74
CA ARG A 137 7.48 -3.35 -25.33
C ARG A 137 8.55 -2.81 -26.27
N VAL A 138 9.54 -3.63 -26.63
CA VAL A 138 10.58 -3.27 -27.61
C VAL A 138 9.95 -2.91 -28.96
N LYS A 139 9.05 -3.75 -29.50
CA LYS A 139 8.35 -3.46 -30.76
C LYS A 139 7.60 -2.14 -30.72
N ARG A 140 6.85 -1.88 -29.64
CA ARG A 140 6.12 -0.62 -29.43
C ARG A 140 7.05 0.60 -29.38
N LEU A 141 8.23 0.45 -28.80
CA LEU A 141 9.21 1.55 -28.72
C LEU A 141 9.87 1.84 -30.07
N ILE A 142 10.14 0.81 -30.87
CA ILE A 142 10.64 0.99 -32.23
C ILE A 142 9.57 1.68 -33.08
N GLU A 143 8.34 1.17 -33.07
CA GLU A 143 7.25 1.64 -33.92
C GLU A 143 6.78 3.06 -33.56
N TYR A 144 6.55 3.34 -32.27
CA TYR A 144 5.92 4.59 -31.84
C TYR A 144 6.89 5.65 -31.32
N ARG A 145 8.12 5.27 -30.95
CA ARG A 145 9.14 6.20 -30.45
C ARG A 145 10.38 6.29 -31.34
N GLY A 146 10.48 5.46 -32.38
CA GLY A 146 11.59 5.48 -33.34
C GLY A 146 12.93 5.06 -32.74
N PHE A 147 12.94 4.33 -31.62
CA PHE A 147 14.17 3.82 -31.02
C PHE A 147 14.77 2.69 -31.87
N SER A 148 16.09 2.51 -31.80
CA SER A 148 16.69 1.25 -32.23
C SER A 148 16.34 0.13 -31.25
N GLU A 149 16.38 -1.12 -31.69
CA GLU A 149 16.16 -2.26 -30.79
C GLU A 149 17.16 -2.26 -29.62
N GLU A 150 18.44 -1.96 -29.90
CA GLU A 150 19.49 -1.89 -28.88
C GLU A 150 19.20 -0.81 -27.83
N ASP A 151 18.82 0.40 -28.25
CA ASP A 151 18.47 1.49 -27.31
C ASP A 151 17.20 1.15 -26.51
N ALA A 152 16.18 0.56 -27.16
CA ALA A 152 14.96 0.15 -26.48
C ALA A 152 15.24 -0.89 -25.38
N ARG A 153 16.04 -1.92 -25.67
CA ARG A 153 16.42 -2.95 -24.69
C ARG A 153 17.29 -2.38 -23.57
N ALA A 154 18.27 -1.53 -23.90
CA ALA A 154 19.13 -0.88 -22.91
C ALA A 154 18.30 -0.05 -21.91
N ARG A 155 17.29 0.69 -22.40
CA ARG A 155 16.37 1.47 -21.55
C ARG A 155 15.49 0.59 -20.69
N ILE A 156 14.97 -0.52 -21.22
CA ILE A 156 14.15 -1.46 -20.43
C ILE A 156 14.99 -2.07 -19.30
N ALA A 157 16.23 -2.50 -19.59
CA ALA A 157 17.13 -3.10 -18.63
C ALA A 157 17.58 -2.15 -17.51
N ALA A 158 17.56 -0.84 -17.75
CA ALA A 158 17.92 0.18 -16.75
C ALA A 158 16.79 0.47 -15.74
N GLN A 159 15.58 -0.05 -15.95
CA GLN A 159 14.42 0.16 -15.07
C GLN A 159 14.23 -1.00 -14.07
N ALA A 160 13.34 -0.83 -13.10
CA ALA A 160 12.98 -1.89 -12.16
C ALA A 160 12.48 -3.16 -12.88
N THR A 161 12.90 -4.32 -12.37
CA THR A 161 12.54 -5.65 -12.89
C THR A 161 11.05 -5.94 -12.70
N GLU A 162 10.52 -6.93 -13.43
CA GLU A 162 9.13 -7.37 -13.23
C GLU A 162 8.88 -7.82 -11.79
N GLU A 163 9.82 -8.55 -11.18
CA GLU A 163 9.72 -9.03 -9.80
C GLU A 163 9.58 -7.85 -8.82
N GLN A 164 10.44 -6.83 -8.95
CA GLN A 164 10.37 -5.63 -8.13
C GLN A 164 9.02 -4.89 -8.30
N ARG A 165 8.51 -4.85 -9.54
CA ARG A 165 7.21 -4.25 -9.84
C ARG A 165 6.05 -5.04 -9.26
N ARG A 166 6.06 -6.38 -9.36
CA ARG A 166 5.04 -7.26 -8.77
C ARG A 166 5.00 -7.16 -7.25
N ALA A 167 6.17 -7.03 -6.62
CA ALA A 167 6.25 -6.91 -5.15
C ALA A 167 5.44 -5.72 -4.62
N VAL A 168 5.36 -4.62 -5.37
CA VAL A 168 4.70 -3.38 -4.96
C VAL A 168 3.31 -3.15 -5.59
N ALA A 169 2.88 -3.98 -6.54
CA ALA A 169 1.61 -3.83 -7.22
C ALA A 169 0.42 -4.34 -6.38
N ASP A 170 -0.53 -3.46 -6.07
CA ASP A 170 -1.85 -3.87 -5.55
C ASP A 170 -2.77 -4.35 -6.69
N VAL A 171 -2.53 -3.83 -7.90
CA VAL A 171 -3.16 -4.27 -9.14
C VAL A 171 -2.09 -4.43 -10.22
N TRP A 172 -2.14 -5.58 -10.90
CA TRP A 172 -1.33 -5.88 -12.06
C TRP A 172 -2.21 -5.88 -13.31
N LEU A 173 -2.02 -4.91 -14.21
CA LEU A 173 -2.72 -4.84 -15.49
C LEU A 173 -1.82 -5.40 -16.60
N ASP A 174 -2.27 -6.47 -17.24
CA ASP A 174 -1.53 -7.09 -18.33
C ASP A 174 -1.98 -6.52 -19.69
N ASN A 175 -1.03 -5.92 -20.40
CA ASN A 175 -1.17 -5.31 -21.71
C ASN A 175 -0.36 -6.05 -22.78
N THR A 176 -0.25 -7.37 -22.64
CA THR A 176 0.28 -8.28 -23.67
C THR A 176 -0.72 -8.49 -24.80
N GLY A 177 -2.01 -8.28 -24.54
CA GLY A 177 -3.09 -8.31 -25.52
C GLY A 177 -3.23 -7.04 -26.36
N SER A 178 -4.46 -6.80 -26.83
CA SER A 178 -4.83 -5.61 -27.60
C SER A 178 -5.03 -4.38 -26.72
N ALA A 179 -4.96 -3.19 -27.33
CA ALA A 179 -5.22 -1.94 -26.62
C ALA A 179 -6.66 -1.88 -26.06
N ASP A 180 -7.64 -2.42 -26.79
CA ASP A 180 -9.03 -2.46 -26.35
C ASP A 180 -9.22 -3.35 -25.12
N GLU A 181 -8.52 -4.49 -25.04
CA GLU A 181 -8.53 -5.34 -23.85
C GLU A 181 -7.95 -4.63 -22.62
N LEU A 182 -6.90 -3.81 -22.78
CA LEU A 182 -6.38 -3.01 -21.68
C LEU A 182 -7.37 -1.93 -21.24
N VAL A 183 -8.05 -1.28 -22.19
CA VAL A 183 -9.11 -0.29 -21.89
C VAL A 183 -10.24 -0.93 -21.09
N GLU A 184 -10.69 -2.12 -21.49
CA GLU A 184 -11.75 -2.84 -20.77
C GLU A 184 -11.30 -3.28 -19.37
N GLN A 185 -10.06 -3.77 -19.21
CA GLN A 185 -9.49 -4.07 -17.90
C GLN A 185 -9.44 -2.82 -17.00
N ALA A 186 -9.02 -1.67 -17.54
CA ALA A 186 -8.99 -0.41 -16.81
C ALA A 186 -10.41 0.07 -16.43
N ARG A 187 -11.39 0.00 -17.35
CA ARG A 187 -12.80 0.30 -17.05
C ARG A 187 -13.37 -0.60 -15.96
N ALA A 188 -13.10 -1.90 -16.04
CA ALA A 188 -13.52 -2.85 -15.01
C ALA A 188 -12.92 -2.51 -13.65
N LEU A 189 -11.60 -2.25 -13.60
CA LEU A 189 -10.92 -1.85 -12.37
C LEU A 189 -11.50 -0.56 -11.77
N TRP A 190 -11.79 0.42 -12.63
CA TRP A 190 -12.40 1.67 -12.21
C TRP A 190 -13.74 1.46 -11.50
N HIS A 191 -14.66 0.76 -12.15
CA HIS A 191 -16.01 0.58 -11.62
C HIS A 191 -16.11 -0.44 -10.48
N GLN A 192 -15.26 -1.47 -10.47
CA GLN A 192 -15.37 -2.58 -9.52
C GLN A 192 -14.52 -2.37 -8.27
N ARG A 193 -13.46 -1.56 -8.32
CA ARG A 193 -12.54 -1.36 -7.20
C ARG A 193 -12.31 0.11 -6.85
N ILE A 194 -11.94 0.94 -7.82
CA ILE A 194 -11.54 2.34 -7.56
C ILE A 194 -12.74 3.17 -7.06
N LEU A 195 -13.85 3.19 -7.80
CA LEU A 195 -15.03 3.96 -7.39
C LEU A 195 -15.60 3.49 -6.04
N PRO A 196 -15.81 2.19 -5.79
CA PRO A 196 -16.30 1.77 -4.48
C PRO A 196 -15.29 2.04 -3.35
N PHE A 197 -13.98 2.02 -3.62
CA PHE A 197 -12.97 2.39 -2.63
C PHE A 197 -13.07 3.86 -2.25
N GLU A 198 -13.13 4.76 -3.24
CA GLU A 198 -13.33 6.19 -3.02
C GLU A 198 -14.62 6.45 -2.21
N GLN A 199 -15.75 5.88 -2.65
CA GLN A 199 -17.04 6.04 -1.98
C GLN A 199 -17.05 5.51 -0.54
N ASN A 200 -16.31 4.44 -0.28
CA ASN A 200 -16.14 3.90 1.07
C ASN A 200 -15.32 4.84 1.94
N LEU A 201 -14.26 5.47 1.40
CA LEU A 201 -13.44 6.44 2.12
C LEU A 201 -14.23 7.70 2.45
N ASP A 202 -14.91 8.29 1.47
CA ASP A 202 -15.76 9.46 1.67
C ASP A 202 -16.81 9.20 2.77
N ALA A 203 -17.47 8.05 2.70
CA ALA A 203 -18.49 7.70 3.67
C ALA A 203 -17.95 7.14 5.00
N GLY A 204 -16.62 7.07 5.20
CA GLY A 204 -16.00 6.52 6.41
C GLY A 204 -16.38 5.07 6.71
N ARG A 205 -16.61 4.25 5.66
CA ARG A 205 -17.09 2.86 5.78
C ARG A 205 -16.04 1.87 5.26
N PRO A 206 -15.86 0.71 5.92
CA PRO A 206 -14.93 -0.29 5.44
C PRO A 206 -15.51 -1.07 4.25
N ALA A 207 -14.63 -1.71 3.49
CA ALA A 207 -15.01 -2.69 2.49
C ALA A 207 -15.79 -3.85 3.13
N ARG A 208 -16.88 -4.28 2.48
CA ARG A 208 -17.67 -5.42 2.93
C ARG A 208 -16.97 -6.72 2.56
N SER A 209 -16.67 -7.56 3.55
CA SER A 209 -16.19 -8.94 3.35
C SER A 209 -17.24 -9.95 3.82
N ARG A 210 -17.47 -11.02 3.06
CA ARG A 210 -18.27 -12.17 3.54
C ARG A 210 -17.37 -13.13 4.33
N PRO A 211 -17.87 -13.81 5.37
CA PRO A 211 -17.08 -14.76 6.15
C PRO A 211 -16.91 -16.12 5.44
N VAL A 212 -16.53 -16.12 4.17
CA VAL A 212 -16.26 -17.33 3.39
C VAL A 212 -14.82 -17.77 3.60
N LEU A 213 -14.62 -19.03 3.95
CA LEU A 213 -13.29 -19.62 4.06
C LEU A 213 -12.74 -19.97 2.69
N VAL A 214 -11.49 -19.61 2.45
CA VAL A 214 -10.73 -20.00 1.27
C VAL A 214 -9.49 -20.80 1.68
N PRO A 215 -8.97 -21.68 0.80
CA PRO A 215 -7.66 -22.27 0.99
C PRO A 215 -6.59 -21.19 1.20
N TYR A 216 -5.48 -21.57 1.84
CA TYR A 216 -4.37 -20.65 2.04
C TYR A 216 -3.86 -20.10 0.70
N ASP A 217 -3.86 -18.78 0.55
CA ASP A 217 -3.32 -18.11 -0.63
C ASP A 217 -1.82 -17.82 -0.40
N PRO A 218 -0.90 -18.39 -1.20
CA PRO A 218 0.53 -18.17 -1.05
C PRO A 218 0.97 -16.73 -1.32
N SER A 219 0.11 -15.88 -1.89
CA SER A 219 0.37 -14.46 -2.12
C SER A 219 -0.01 -13.55 -0.94
N TRP A 220 -0.71 -14.05 0.10
CA TRP A 220 -1.03 -13.25 1.29
C TRP A 220 0.20 -12.62 1.96
N PRO A 221 1.36 -13.31 2.09
CA PRO A 221 2.57 -12.66 2.61
C PRO A 221 3.07 -11.48 1.77
N ASP A 222 2.98 -11.55 0.44
CA ASP A 222 3.35 -10.42 -0.45
C ASP A 222 2.39 -9.24 -0.26
N GLN A 223 1.10 -9.52 -0.18
CA GLN A 223 0.06 -8.52 0.04
C GLN A 223 0.21 -7.85 1.42
N ALA A 224 0.47 -8.65 2.47
CA ALA A 224 0.70 -8.14 3.81
C ALA A 224 1.97 -7.29 3.90
N ARG A 225 3.03 -7.62 3.14
CA ARG A 225 4.24 -6.77 3.03
C ARG A 225 3.95 -5.40 2.41
N ARG A 226 3.12 -5.33 1.36
CA ARG A 226 2.68 -4.04 0.79
C ARG A 226 1.90 -3.21 1.81
N ILE A 227 0.96 -3.86 2.51
CA ILE A 227 0.18 -3.22 3.57
C ILE A 227 1.09 -2.72 4.69
N ALA A 228 2.03 -3.54 5.17
CA ALA A 228 2.98 -3.17 6.22
C ALA A 228 3.82 -1.95 5.83
N ALA A 229 4.33 -1.91 4.59
CA ALA A 229 5.09 -0.76 4.10
C ALA A 229 4.25 0.52 4.07
N ARG A 230 2.99 0.43 3.63
CA ARG A 230 2.03 1.54 3.62
C ARG A 230 1.71 2.03 5.03
N LEU A 231 1.43 1.11 5.95
CA LEU A 231 1.18 1.42 7.36
C LEU A 231 2.42 2.03 8.02
N ASN A 232 3.62 1.55 7.71
CA ASN A 232 4.87 2.12 8.22
C ASN A 232 5.03 3.59 7.80
N THR A 233 4.74 3.88 6.52
CA THR A 233 4.78 5.24 5.98
C THR A 233 3.72 6.14 6.62
N ALA A 234 2.50 5.63 6.78
CA ALA A 234 1.38 6.39 7.38
C ALA A 234 1.58 6.64 8.88
N CYS A 235 2.09 5.67 9.62
CA CYS A 235 2.26 5.77 11.06
C CYS A 235 3.54 6.50 11.47
N GLY A 236 4.59 6.44 10.65
CA GLY A 236 5.89 7.01 10.95
C GLY A 236 6.42 6.53 12.30
N HIS A 237 7.00 7.45 13.08
CA HIS A 237 7.60 7.16 14.38
C HIS A 237 6.64 6.63 15.45
N ARG A 238 5.31 6.68 15.24
CA ARG A 238 4.32 6.19 16.21
C ARG A 238 4.14 4.67 16.16
N ALA A 239 4.52 4.04 15.05
CA ALA A 239 4.56 2.58 14.98
C ALA A 239 5.89 2.10 15.59
N VAL A 240 5.80 1.38 16.71
CA VAL A 240 6.94 0.68 17.32
C VAL A 240 7.33 -0.52 16.44
N ARG A 241 6.32 -1.22 15.91
CA ARG A 241 6.45 -2.36 14.98
C ARG A 241 5.13 -2.61 14.26
N ILE A 242 5.21 -3.29 13.11
CA ILE A 242 4.05 -3.67 12.30
C ILE A 242 4.18 -5.14 11.89
N ASP A 243 3.15 -5.93 12.17
CA ASP A 243 3.19 -7.38 12.01
C ASP A 243 1.94 -7.87 11.26
N HIS A 244 2.14 -8.84 10.36
CA HIS A 244 1.05 -9.62 9.79
C HIS A 244 0.61 -10.66 10.82
N VAL A 245 -0.64 -10.55 11.27
CA VAL A 245 -1.21 -11.41 12.32
C VAL A 245 -2.44 -12.17 11.83
N GLY A 246 -3.07 -12.92 12.73
CA GLY A 246 -4.29 -13.65 12.41
C GLY A 246 -4.06 -14.86 11.52
N SER A 247 -5.10 -15.32 10.85
CA SER A 247 -5.07 -16.61 10.16
C SER A 247 -4.33 -16.60 8.84
N THR A 248 -4.35 -15.48 8.12
CA THR A 248 -3.67 -15.32 6.83
C THR A 248 -2.14 -15.27 6.99
N ALA A 249 -1.65 -15.03 8.22
CA ALA A 249 -0.22 -15.07 8.57
C ALA A 249 0.32 -16.48 8.84
N VAL A 250 -0.54 -17.50 8.91
CA VAL A 250 -0.13 -18.89 9.23
C VAL A 250 -0.10 -19.72 7.94
N PRO A 251 1.08 -20.14 7.45
CA PRO A 251 1.18 -20.93 6.22
C PRO A 251 0.32 -22.20 6.24
N GLY A 252 -0.44 -22.40 5.17
CA GLY A 252 -1.31 -23.57 5.00
C GLY A 252 -2.63 -23.52 5.76
N LEU A 253 -2.92 -22.46 6.53
CA LEU A 253 -4.17 -22.33 7.27
C LEU A 253 -5.26 -21.70 6.41
N ALA A 254 -6.39 -22.40 6.22
CA ALA A 254 -7.58 -21.83 5.61
C ALA A 254 -8.14 -20.67 6.44
N ALA A 255 -8.56 -19.61 5.76
CA ALA A 255 -8.97 -18.37 6.41
C ALA A 255 -10.04 -17.64 5.59
N LYS A 256 -10.69 -16.67 6.23
CA LYS A 256 -11.39 -15.62 5.49
C LYS A 256 -10.33 -14.82 4.74
N ASP A 257 -10.61 -14.41 3.51
CA ASP A 257 -9.70 -13.57 2.71
C ASP A 257 -9.73 -12.11 3.21
N VAL A 258 -9.22 -11.93 4.43
CA VAL A 258 -9.05 -10.67 5.13
C VAL A 258 -7.70 -10.73 5.82
N ILE A 259 -6.81 -9.80 5.48
CA ILE A 259 -5.49 -9.69 6.12
C ILE A 259 -5.65 -8.95 7.46
N ASP A 260 -5.16 -9.52 8.55
CA ASP A 260 -5.11 -8.84 9.85
C ASP A 260 -3.69 -8.32 10.07
N MET A 261 -3.55 -7.02 10.31
CA MET A 261 -2.30 -6.37 10.64
C MET A 261 -2.35 -5.85 12.07
N GLN A 262 -1.25 -5.94 12.78
CA GLN A 262 -1.05 -5.26 14.06
C GLN A 262 -0.05 -4.14 13.91
N VAL A 263 -0.43 -2.93 14.30
CA VAL A 263 0.47 -1.80 14.54
C VAL A 263 0.64 -1.69 16.05
N THR A 264 1.84 -1.93 16.55
CA THR A 264 2.13 -1.71 17.97
C THR A 264 2.50 -0.24 18.18
N VAL A 265 1.87 0.39 19.17
CA VAL A 265 2.07 1.80 19.52
C VAL A 265 2.52 1.95 20.98
N ALA A 266 3.11 3.08 21.35
CA ALA A 266 3.51 3.32 22.73
C ALA A 266 2.32 3.62 23.66
N SER A 267 1.20 4.13 23.13
CA SER A 267 0.03 4.51 23.93
C SER A 267 -1.27 4.55 23.11
N LEU A 268 -2.42 4.52 23.79
CA LEU A 268 -3.72 4.76 23.13
C LEU A 268 -3.83 6.18 22.56
N ALA A 269 -3.14 7.16 23.13
CA ALA A 269 -3.10 8.52 22.59
C ALA A 269 -2.39 8.55 21.22
N ASP A 270 -1.30 7.79 21.06
CA ASP A 270 -0.66 7.61 19.75
C ASP A 270 -1.58 6.89 18.77
N ALA A 271 -2.33 5.88 19.22
CA ALA A 271 -3.31 5.22 18.38
C ALA A 271 -4.43 6.14 17.90
N ASP A 272 -4.88 7.07 18.75
CA ASP A 272 -5.87 8.07 18.38
C ASP A 272 -5.30 9.13 17.42
N ALA A 273 -4.05 9.56 17.62
CA ALA A 273 -3.37 10.50 16.73
C ALA A 273 -3.14 9.95 15.30
N LEU A 274 -3.21 8.63 15.11
CA LEU A 274 -3.03 7.98 13.81
C LEU A 274 -4.30 7.95 12.94
N ALA A 275 -5.45 8.37 13.46
CA ALA A 275 -6.73 8.16 12.77
C ALA A 275 -6.82 8.81 11.38
N GLU A 276 -6.37 10.06 11.26
CA GLU A 276 -6.39 10.82 9.99
C GLU A 276 -5.37 10.27 8.98
N ALA A 277 -4.15 9.96 9.45
CA ALA A 277 -3.10 9.41 8.61
C ALA A 277 -3.48 8.03 8.04
N LEU A 278 -4.10 7.17 8.86
CA LEU A 278 -4.59 5.87 8.42
C LEU A 278 -5.77 5.99 7.46
N THR A 279 -6.69 6.93 7.69
CA THR A 279 -7.80 7.21 6.76
C THR A 279 -7.26 7.65 5.40
N SER A 280 -6.27 8.56 5.39
CA SER A 280 -5.58 9.02 4.18
C SER A 280 -4.84 7.88 3.46
N ALA A 281 -4.40 6.85 4.19
CA ALA A 281 -3.78 5.65 3.65
C ALA A 281 -4.77 4.55 3.21
N GLY A 282 -6.08 4.77 3.36
CA GLY A 282 -7.11 3.84 2.91
C GLY A 282 -7.85 3.07 4.01
N TYR A 283 -7.58 3.35 5.29
CA TYR A 283 -8.08 2.58 6.44
C TYR A 283 -8.97 3.41 7.37
N VAL A 284 -10.28 3.17 7.32
CA VAL A 284 -11.27 3.92 8.10
C VAL A 284 -11.37 3.40 9.53
N ARG A 285 -11.63 4.29 10.49
CA ARG A 285 -11.78 3.95 11.92
C ARG A 285 -13.08 3.19 12.17
N MET A 286 -13.00 2.12 12.95
CA MET A 286 -14.16 1.36 13.42
C MET A 286 -14.51 1.72 14.88
N PRO A 287 -15.77 1.57 15.30
CA PRO A 287 -16.21 1.88 16.67
C PRO A 287 -15.80 0.81 17.70
N ILE A 288 -14.95 -0.15 17.32
CA ILE A 288 -14.45 -1.21 18.21
C ILE A 288 -13.21 -0.68 18.95
N THR A 289 -13.30 -0.62 20.28
CA THR A 289 -12.29 0.00 21.14
C THR A 289 -11.57 -0.95 22.09
N ALA A 290 -11.91 -2.24 22.07
CA ALA A 290 -11.29 -3.26 22.91
C ALA A 290 -11.38 -4.64 22.27
N ASP A 291 -10.47 -5.53 22.64
CA ASP A 291 -10.64 -6.98 22.49
C ASP A 291 -11.44 -7.56 23.67
N LEU A 292 -11.93 -8.79 23.54
CA LEU A 292 -12.56 -9.48 24.67
C LEU A 292 -11.48 -9.89 25.68
N GLY A 293 -11.55 -9.31 26.88
CA GLY A 293 -10.62 -9.61 27.96
C GLY A 293 -10.60 -11.09 28.35
N LYS A 294 -9.41 -11.59 28.71
CA LYS A 294 -9.22 -12.93 29.26
C LYS A 294 -8.80 -12.82 30.74
N PRO A 295 -9.33 -13.68 31.63
CA PRO A 295 -8.84 -13.76 33.00
C PRO A 295 -7.34 -14.07 33.02
N ASP A 296 -6.62 -13.56 34.03
CA ASP A 296 -5.17 -13.75 34.12
C ASP A 296 -4.44 -13.30 32.84
N GLY A 297 -4.63 -12.03 32.46
CA GLY A 297 -4.00 -11.45 31.28
C GLY A 297 -2.48 -11.59 31.33
N ARG A 298 -1.91 -12.20 30.31
CA ARG A 298 -0.49 -12.57 30.24
C ARG A 298 0.30 -11.65 29.32
N SER A 299 1.57 -11.44 29.66
CA SER A 299 2.54 -10.68 28.85
C SER A 299 3.96 -11.18 29.08
N THR A 300 4.86 -10.98 28.11
CA THR A 300 6.31 -11.17 28.36
C THR A 300 6.96 -9.97 29.05
N VAL A 301 6.22 -8.86 29.18
CA VAL A 301 6.62 -7.66 29.92
C VAL A 301 6.07 -7.77 31.34
N ALA A 302 6.97 -7.82 32.33
CA ALA A 302 6.63 -8.09 33.72
C ALA A 302 5.62 -7.11 34.34
N GLU A 303 5.55 -5.87 33.83
CA GLU A 303 4.58 -4.85 34.27
C GLU A 303 3.13 -5.24 33.93
N PHE A 304 2.92 -5.98 32.84
CA PHE A 304 1.59 -6.30 32.30
C PHE A 304 1.24 -7.79 32.40
N ASP A 305 2.11 -8.62 32.98
CA ASP A 305 1.88 -10.06 33.14
C ASP A 305 1.03 -10.35 34.39
N HIS A 306 0.20 -11.40 34.32
CA HIS A 306 -0.75 -11.79 35.38
C HIS A 306 -1.65 -10.63 35.85
N THR A 307 -2.29 -9.94 34.91
CA THR A 307 -3.15 -8.78 35.17
C THR A 307 -4.64 -9.11 35.02
N ASP A 308 -5.45 -8.52 35.90
CA ASP A 308 -6.92 -8.51 35.80
C ASP A 308 -7.46 -7.14 35.35
N ASP A 309 -6.59 -6.20 34.97
CA ASP A 309 -6.98 -4.88 34.50
C ASP A 309 -7.58 -4.95 33.07
N GLU A 310 -8.90 -4.85 32.99
CA GLU A 310 -9.64 -4.86 31.72
C GLU A 310 -9.23 -3.72 30.78
N SER A 311 -8.69 -2.61 31.29
CA SER A 311 -8.27 -1.48 30.46
C SER A 311 -7.08 -1.78 29.56
N LEU A 312 -6.29 -2.81 29.89
CA LEU A 312 -5.16 -3.30 29.09
C LEU A 312 -5.60 -4.10 27.85
N TRP A 313 -6.89 -4.30 27.65
CA TRP A 313 -7.47 -4.88 26.43
C TRP A 313 -8.02 -3.83 25.47
N HIS A 314 -7.86 -2.54 25.79
CA HIS A 314 -8.25 -1.45 24.92
C HIS A 314 -7.33 -1.36 23.69
N LYS A 315 -7.95 -1.08 22.54
CA LYS A 315 -7.25 -0.95 21.26
C LYS A 315 -7.99 0.00 20.33
N ARG A 316 -7.40 0.33 19.19
CA ARG A 316 -8.14 0.91 18.05
C ARG A 316 -8.19 -0.08 16.90
N LEU A 317 -9.29 -0.07 16.15
CA LEU A 317 -9.44 -0.86 14.94
C LEU A 317 -9.68 0.07 13.76
N HIS A 318 -8.89 -0.11 12.71
CA HIS A 318 -9.17 0.44 11.39
C HIS A 318 -9.39 -0.70 10.39
N CYS A 319 -10.17 -0.45 9.35
CA CYS A 319 -10.44 -1.43 8.31
C CYS A 319 -10.26 -0.79 6.93
N SER A 320 -9.72 -1.54 5.98
CA SER A 320 -9.54 -1.08 4.59
C SER A 320 -10.88 -0.71 3.97
N ALA A 321 -10.94 0.42 3.28
CA ALA A 321 -12.06 0.81 2.44
C ALA A 321 -11.97 0.19 1.02
N ASP A 322 -10.83 -0.43 0.66
CA ASP A 322 -10.62 -1.08 -0.64
C ASP A 322 -11.34 -2.43 -0.74
N PRO A 323 -12.36 -2.59 -1.61
CA PRO A 323 -13.06 -3.85 -1.77
C PRO A 323 -12.19 -4.97 -2.37
N GLY A 324 -11.12 -4.62 -3.11
CA GLY A 324 -10.20 -5.60 -3.67
C GLY A 324 -9.22 -6.16 -2.64
N ARG A 325 -9.01 -5.45 -1.51
CA ARG A 325 -8.21 -5.99 -0.41
C ARG A 325 -8.76 -5.65 0.98
N PRO A 326 -9.73 -6.45 1.49
CA PRO A 326 -10.15 -6.38 2.87
C PRO A 326 -8.97 -6.55 3.84
N THR A 327 -8.85 -5.66 4.80
CA THR A 327 -7.77 -5.67 5.78
C THR A 327 -8.26 -5.09 7.09
N ASN A 328 -7.93 -5.72 8.21
CA ASN A 328 -8.09 -5.18 9.55
C ASN A 328 -6.73 -4.68 10.04
N VAL A 329 -6.71 -3.50 10.67
CA VAL A 329 -5.50 -2.89 11.24
C VAL A 329 -5.78 -2.62 12.71
N HIS A 330 -5.21 -3.46 13.55
CA HIS A 330 -5.32 -3.38 15.00
C HIS A 330 -4.19 -2.51 15.55
N LEU A 331 -4.52 -1.44 16.26
CA LEU A 331 -3.54 -0.62 16.97
C LEU A 331 -3.61 -1.01 18.45
N ARG A 332 -2.56 -1.65 18.95
CA ARG A 332 -2.45 -2.15 20.32
C ARG A 332 -1.21 -1.60 21.00
N VAL A 333 -1.27 -1.43 22.30
CA VAL A 333 -0.19 -0.80 23.07
C VAL A 333 0.91 -1.82 23.35
N ASP A 334 2.16 -1.38 23.26
CA ASP A 334 3.33 -2.24 23.46
C ASP A 334 3.30 -2.95 24.82
N GLY A 335 3.53 -4.26 24.78
CA GLY A 335 3.53 -5.12 25.96
C GLY A 335 2.15 -5.49 26.52
N TRP A 336 1.04 -4.89 26.05
CA TRP A 336 -0.29 -5.24 26.56
C TRP A 336 -0.71 -6.68 26.18
N PRO A 337 -1.60 -7.32 26.96
CA PRO A 337 -1.97 -8.72 26.73
C PRO A 337 -2.53 -9.01 25.33
N ASP A 338 -3.34 -8.10 24.80
CA ASP A 338 -3.94 -8.24 23.47
C ASP A 338 -2.89 -8.07 22.35
N GLN A 339 -1.93 -7.17 22.54
CA GLN A 339 -0.78 -6.94 21.66
C GLN A 339 0.11 -8.18 21.59
N GLN A 340 0.47 -8.74 22.74
CA GLN A 340 1.34 -9.91 22.82
C GLN A 340 0.64 -11.16 22.26
N PHE A 341 -0.62 -11.36 22.61
CA PHE A 341 -1.36 -12.55 22.19
C PHE A 341 -1.53 -12.63 20.68
N ALA A 342 -1.75 -11.51 19.99
CA ALA A 342 -1.88 -11.51 18.53
C ALA A 342 -0.61 -12.02 17.82
N LEU A 343 0.58 -11.74 18.37
CA LEU A 343 1.86 -12.25 17.86
C LEU A 343 2.06 -13.71 18.25
N LEU A 344 1.88 -14.02 19.53
CA LEU A 344 2.01 -15.37 20.08
C LEU A 344 1.11 -16.36 19.34
N PHE A 345 -0.13 -15.99 19.04
CA PHE A 345 -1.09 -16.87 18.40
C PHE A 345 -0.62 -17.35 17.02
N VAL A 346 0.04 -16.50 16.24
CA VAL A 346 0.62 -16.88 14.95
C VAL A 346 1.75 -17.87 15.12
N ASP A 347 2.72 -17.57 16.00
CA ASP A 347 3.88 -18.43 16.27
C ASP A 347 3.46 -19.79 16.84
N TRP A 348 2.52 -19.79 17.79
CA TRP A 348 1.96 -20.98 18.40
C TRP A 348 1.26 -21.86 17.37
N LEU A 349 0.40 -21.29 16.53
CA LEU A 349 -0.24 -22.05 15.44
C LEU A 349 0.79 -22.56 14.43
N ALA A 350 1.80 -21.78 14.07
CA ALA A 350 2.84 -22.20 13.14
C ALA A 350 3.65 -23.40 13.69
N ALA A 351 3.91 -23.42 14.99
CA ALA A 351 4.65 -24.48 15.66
C ALA A 351 3.83 -25.76 15.91
N ASN A 352 2.49 -25.68 15.97
CA ASN A 352 1.63 -26.79 16.42
C ASN A 352 0.57 -27.18 15.37
N SER A 353 0.84 -28.23 14.58
CA SER A 353 -0.07 -28.69 13.51
C SER A 353 -1.44 -29.11 14.03
N ASP A 354 -1.49 -29.84 15.14
CA ASP A 354 -2.74 -30.40 15.68
C ASP A 354 -3.69 -29.27 16.13
N VAL A 355 -3.13 -28.19 16.68
CA VAL A 355 -3.88 -27.00 17.07
C VAL A 355 -4.43 -26.28 15.83
N ARG A 356 -3.66 -26.21 14.72
CA ARG A 356 -4.17 -25.64 13.45
C ARG A 356 -5.35 -26.42 12.92
N GLU A 357 -5.31 -27.75 13.01
CA GLU A 357 -6.41 -28.61 12.57
C GLU A 357 -7.68 -28.39 13.42
N GLN A 358 -7.53 -28.32 14.74
CA GLN A 358 -8.60 -27.99 15.67
C GLN A 358 -9.21 -26.60 15.36
N TYR A 359 -8.37 -25.58 15.21
CA TYR A 359 -8.84 -24.23 14.90
C TYR A 359 -9.54 -24.18 13.53
N SER A 360 -9.05 -24.95 12.54
CA SER A 360 -9.69 -25.07 11.23
C SER A 360 -11.07 -25.72 11.30
N ALA A 361 -11.30 -26.66 12.22
CA ALA A 361 -12.62 -27.24 12.45
C ALA A 361 -13.58 -26.20 13.04
N VAL A 362 -13.16 -25.48 14.08
CA VAL A 362 -13.95 -24.40 14.71
C VAL A 362 -14.37 -23.33 13.69
N LYS A 363 -13.46 -22.96 12.78
CA LYS A 363 -13.79 -22.02 11.70
C LYS A 363 -14.86 -22.53 10.73
N ARG A 364 -14.80 -23.81 10.36
CA ARG A 364 -15.77 -24.44 9.44
C ARG A 364 -17.16 -24.51 10.07
N ASP A 365 -17.22 -24.81 11.37
CA ASP A 365 -18.49 -24.81 12.10
C ASP A 365 -19.09 -23.40 12.15
N ALA A 366 -18.25 -22.38 12.38
CA ALA A 366 -18.65 -20.98 12.42
C ALA A 366 -19.02 -20.36 11.05
N GLU A 367 -18.61 -20.96 9.92
CA GLU A 367 -18.84 -20.43 8.57
C GLU A 367 -20.34 -20.25 8.22
N HIS A 368 -21.21 -21.00 8.90
CA HIS A 368 -22.67 -20.93 8.74
C HIS A 368 -23.31 -19.70 9.43
N ALA A 369 -22.52 -18.87 10.11
CA ALA A 369 -23.03 -17.67 10.74
C ALA A 369 -23.56 -16.66 9.72
N ALA A 370 -24.63 -15.95 10.09
CA ALA A 370 -25.32 -15.00 9.20
C ALA A 370 -24.46 -13.78 8.83
N ASP A 371 -23.51 -13.39 9.68
CA ASP A 371 -22.64 -12.23 9.49
C ASP A 371 -21.27 -12.41 10.17
N VAL A 372 -20.40 -11.42 10.02
CA VAL A 372 -19.03 -11.41 10.58
C VAL A 372 -19.03 -11.42 12.12
N ALA A 373 -20.01 -10.77 12.75
CA ALA A 373 -20.12 -10.69 14.20
C ALA A 373 -20.53 -12.05 14.80
N GLY A 374 -21.52 -12.70 14.20
CA GLY A 374 -21.93 -14.07 14.54
C GLY A 374 -20.80 -15.08 14.30
N TYR A 375 -20.05 -14.92 13.21
CA TYR A 375 -18.87 -15.74 12.95
C TYR A 375 -17.81 -15.57 14.04
N ALA A 376 -17.55 -14.34 14.51
CA ALA A 376 -16.61 -14.09 15.60
C ALA A 376 -17.12 -14.71 16.91
N ALA A 377 -18.37 -14.45 17.28
CA ALA A 377 -18.99 -14.95 18.50
C ALA A 377 -19.00 -16.49 18.57
N ALA A 378 -19.24 -17.18 17.45
CA ALA A 378 -19.24 -18.64 17.40
C ALA A 378 -17.87 -19.27 17.73
N LYS A 379 -16.77 -18.54 17.49
CA LYS A 379 -15.41 -19.01 17.78
C LYS A 379 -14.91 -18.62 19.16
N GLU A 380 -15.53 -17.63 19.79
CA GLU A 380 -15.06 -17.06 21.06
C GLU A 380 -14.87 -18.10 22.17
N PRO A 381 -15.75 -19.09 22.38
CA PRO A 381 -15.56 -20.11 23.41
C PRO A 381 -14.29 -20.95 23.23
N TRP A 382 -13.81 -21.11 22.00
CA TRP A 382 -12.54 -21.80 21.74
C TRP A 382 -11.34 -20.96 22.17
N PHE A 383 -11.43 -19.64 22.03
CA PHE A 383 -10.33 -18.72 22.39
C PHE A 383 -10.03 -18.68 23.89
N ASP A 384 -11.00 -18.97 24.76
CA ASP A 384 -10.76 -19.03 26.22
C ASP A 384 -9.78 -20.14 26.61
N ASN A 385 -9.84 -21.28 25.91
CA ASN A 385 -8.88 -22.36 26.11
C ASN A 385 -7.60 -22.11 25.30
N ALA A 386 -7.73 -21.68 24.05
CA ALA A 386 -6.58 -21.41 23.20
C ALA A 386 -5.64 -20.35 23.78
N TYR A 387 -6.16 -19.32 24.45
CA TYR A 387 -5.35 -18.31 25.14
C TYR A 387 -4.44 -18.94 26.19
N ARG A 388 -5.00 -19.77 27.08
CA ARG A 388 -4.25 -20.46 28.14
C ARG A 388 -3.25 -21.45 27.58
N GLU A 389 -3.63 -22.22 26.56
CA GLU A 389 -2.74 -23.20 25.92
C GLU A 389 -1.57 -22.53 25.19
N ALA A 390 -1.83 -21.43 24.47
CA ALA A 390 -0.79 -20.67 23.79
C ALA A 390 0.23 -20.09 24.78
N TRP A 391 -0.22 -19.54 25.91
CA TRP A 391 0.67 -19.04 26.95
C TRP A 391 1.41 -20.15 27.70
N GLY A 392 0.77 -21.30 27.95
CA GLY A 392 1.46 -22.49 28.48
C GLY A 392 2.57 -22.98 27.54
N TRP A 393 2.33 -22.95 26.23
CA TRP A 393 3.36 -23.20 25.22
C TRP A 393 4.47 -22.14 25.26
N ALA A 394 4.12 -20.86 25.36
CA ALA A 394 5.08 -19.75 25.45
C ALA A 394 6.01 -19.90 26.66
N ASP A 395 5.45 -20.22 27.83
CA ASP A 395 6.20 -20.44 29.07
C ASP A 395 7.16 -21.64 28.92
N SER A 396 6.68 -22.75 28.32
CA SER A 396 7.49 -23.97 28.14
C SER A 396 8.59 -23.85 27.09
N SER A 397 8.38 -23.03 26.06
CA SER A 397 9.32 -22.85 24.95
C SER A 397 10.26 -21.67 25.15
N GLY A 398 10.00 -20.82 26.15
CA GLY A 398 10.72 -19.56 26.33
C GLY A 398 10.40 -18.54 25.24
N TRP A 399 9.18 -18.57 24.68
CA TRP A 399 8.78 -17.68 23.60
C TRP A 399 8.93 -16.20 24.00
N ARG A 400 9.37 -15.39 23.04
CA ARG A 400 9.39 -13.93 23.10
C ARG A 400 8.94 -13.40 21.75
N ALA A 401 8.22 -12.28 21.75
CA ALA A 401 7.93 -11.57 20.51
C ALA A 401 9.25 -11.25 19.80
N ARG A 402 9.37 -11.66 18.54
CA ARG A 402 10.59 -11.40 17.73
C ARG A 402 10.84 -9.91 17.67
N GLU A 403 12.10 -9.47 17.67
CA GLU A 403 12.41 -8.05 17.47
C GLU A 403 11.83 -7.55 16.13
N PRO A 404 11.49 -6.25 16.02
CA PRO A 404 11.02 -5.68 14.76
C PRO A 404 12.09 -5.92 13.68
N GLY A 405 11.69 -6.54 12.57
CA GLY A 405 12.55 -6.81 11.42
C GLY A 405 12.60 -5.67 10.41
#